data_AF-A0A2K5LP36-F1
#
_entry.id   AF-A0A2K5LP36-F1
#
_cell.length_a   1.000
_cell.length_b   1.000
_cell.length_c   1.000
_cell.angle_alpha   90.00
_cell.angle_beta   90.00
_cell.angle_gamma   90.00
#
_symmetry.space_group_name_H-M   'P 1'
#
loop_
_entity.id
_entity.type
_entity.pdbx_description
1 polymer ?
#
loop_
_entity_poly.entity_id
_entity_poly.type
_entity_poly.pdbx_seq_one_letter_code
_entity_poly.pdbx_strand_id
1 'polypeptide(L)'
;MAWFPLVLTLLTHCAGSWAQSVLTQPPSASGAPGQSVTISCSGSSSNIRGNGVHWYQQLSGTAPKLLIYNNNQRPSGVPDRFSGSKSGTSASLTITGLRSEDEAHYYCEAWDNSLSAHTVLQAQVEVRQEPPSSSARRVSPRQLLLRSGLWLLLL
;
A
#
# COMPACT_ATOMS: atom_id res chain seq x y z
N MET A 1 -44.16 -28.09 27.12
CA MET A 1 -42.78 -28.27 26.63
C MET A 1 -42.23 -26.94 26.13
N ALA A 2 -42.01 -25.99 27.05
CA ALA A 2 -41.61 -24.60 26.76
C ALA A 2 -40.08 -24.38 26.81
N TRP A 3 -39.32 -25.46 26.65
CA TRP A 3 -37.84 -25.46 26.66
C TRP A 3 -37.26 -24.97 25.32
N PHE A 4 -37.95 -25.22 24.21
CA PHE A 4 -37.47 -24.90 22.85
C PHE A 4 -37.17 -23.40 22.61
N PRO A 5 -38.00 -22.44 23.05
CA PRO A 5 -37.68 -21.02 22.84
C PRO A 5 -36.48 -20.54 23.68
N LEU A 6 -36.20 -21.18 24.82
CA LEU A 6 -35.04 -20.87 25.68
C LEU A 6 -33.70 -21.36 25.09
N VAL A 7 -33.73 -22.47 24.34
CA VAL A 7 -32.53 -22.95 23.62
C VAL A 7 -32.24 -22.10 22.39
N LEU A 8 -33.28 -21.60 21.71
CA LEU A 8 -33.11 -20.77 20.52
C LEU A 8 -32.54 -19.37 20.82
N THR A 9 -32.88 -18.79 21.98
CA THR A 9 -32.30 -17.51 22.43
C THR A 9 -30.85 -17.64 22.91
N LEU A 10 -30.42 -18.83 23.34
CA LEU A 10 -29.04 -19.06 23.76
C LEU A 10 -28.07 -19.19 22.57
N LEU A 11 -28.55 -19.72 21.44
CA LEU A 11 -27.75 -19.85 20.21
C LEU A 11 -27.53 -18.53 19.45
N THR A 12 -28.36 -17.51 19.67
CA THR A 12 -28.24 -16.21 19.00
C THR A 12 -27.23 -15.26 19.64
N HIS A 13 -26.64 -15.61 20.79
CA HIS A 13 -25.70 -14.75 21.51
C HIS A 13 -24.21 -15.05 21.27
N CYS A 14 -23.87 -16.00 20.39
CA CYS A 14 -22.47 -16.36 20.12
C CYS A 14 -21.88 -15.75 18.82
N ALA A 15 -22.58 -14.84 18.15
CA ALA A 15 -21.96 -14.00 17.12
C ALA A 15 -21.19 -12.84 17.78
N GLY A 16 -20.28 -13.16 18.69
CA GLY A 16 -19.29 -12.20 19.16
C GLY A 16 -18.46 -11.80 17.96
N SER A 17 -18.52 -10.54 17.55
CA SER A 17 -17.67 -10.00 16.50
C SER A 17 -16.22 -10.09 16.95
N TRP A 18 -15.47 -11.03 16.37
CA TRP A 18 -14.02 -11.12 16.50
C TRP A 18 -13.42 -9.97 15.70
N ALA A 19 -13.40 -8.76 16.26
CA ALA A 19 -12.65 -7.66 15.68
C ALA A 19 -11.16 -7.99 15.86
N GLN A 20 -10.56 -8.67 14.87
CA GLN A 20 -9.11 -8.78 14.80
C GLN A 20 -8.58 -7.35 14.63
N SER A 21 -7.68 -6.94 15.52
CA SER A 21 -6.98 -5.66 15.41
C SER A 21 -5.98 -5.76 14.26
N VAL A 22 -6.43 -5.37 13.07
CA VAL A 22 -5.66 -5.45 11.83
C VAL A 22 -5.14 -4.05 11.49
N LEU A 23 -3.90 -3.97 11.03
CA LEU A 23 -3.34 -2.74 10.44
C LEU A 23 -4.12 -2.40 9.16
N THR A 24 -4.06 -1.16 8.67
CA THR A 24 -4.74 -0.73 7.44
C THR A 24 -3.79 0.09 6.58
N GLN A 25 -3.60 -0.30 5.33
CA GLN A 25 -2.80 0.41 4.32
C GLN A 25 -3.64 0.75 3.09
N PRO A 26 -3.30 1.81 2.32
CA PRO A 26 -3.94 2.05 1.03
C PRO A 26 -3.58 0.94 0.04
N PRO A 27 -4.47 0.60 -0.91
CA PRO A 27 -4.22 -0.48 -1.88
C PRO A 27 -3.14 -0.13 -2.91
N SER A 28 -2.83 1.15 -3.12
CA SER A 28 -1.74 1.58 -3.98
C SER A 28 -1.29 2.99 -3.61
N ALA A 29 -0.08 3.33 -4.04
CA ALA A 29 0.42 4.70 -4.06
C ALA A 29 1.15 4.92 -5.39
N SER A 30 1.18 6.15 -5.88
CA SER A 30 1.86 6.44 -7.15
C SER A 30 2.55 7.80 -7.13
N GLY A 31 3.53 7.95 -8.00
CA GLY A 31 4.27 9.19 -8.20
C GLY A 31 5.12 9.11 -9.47
N ALA A 32 5.44 10.27 -10.05
CA ALA A 32 6.37 10.34 -11.16
C ALA A 32 7.82 10.13 -10.67
N PRO A 33 8.75 9.69 -11.54
CA PRO A 33 10.17 9.61 -11.20
C PRO A 33 10.70 10.93 -10.62
N GLY A 34 11.43 10.84 -9.51
CA GLY A 34 11.95 11.99 -8.78
C GLY A 34 10.98 12.65 -7.79
N GLN A 35 9.67 12.34 -7.82
CA GLN A 35 8.72 12.82 -6.81
C GLN A 35 8.89 12.08 -5.48
N SER A 36 8.26 12.61 -4.44
CA SER A 36 8.15 11.92 -3.15
C SER A 36 6.79 11.27 -3.02
N VAL A 37 6.76 10.01 -2.60
CA VAL A 37 5.52 9.29 -2.28
C VAL A 37 5.50 8.95 -0.80
N THR A 38 4.32 8.97 -0.19
CA THR A 38 4.13 8.59 1.22
C THR A 38 3.07 7.50 1.31
N ILE A 39 3.43 6.39 1.94
CA ILE A 39 2.56 5.25 2.19
C ILE A 39 2.14 5.32 3.66
N SER A 40 0.84 5.31 3.92
CA SER A 40 0.28 5.35 5.27
C SER A 40 -0.02 3.95 5.80
N CYS A 41 0.05 3.79 7.12
CA CYS A 41 -0.36 2.60 7.86
C CYS A 41 -1.12 3.05 9.10
N SER A 42 -2.38 2.67 9.21
CA SER A 42 -3.25 2.96 10.35
C SER A 42 -3.43 1.71 11.21
N GLY A 43 -3.55 1.89 12.50
CA GLY A 43 -3.77 0.80 13.45
C GLY A 43 -4.64 1.25 14.61
N SER A 44 -4.44 0.61 15.75
CA SER A 44 -5.22 0.77 16.98
C SER A 44 -4.31 1.11 18.17
N SER A 45 -4.92 1.20 19.35
CA SER A 45 -4.19 1.33 20.61
C SER A 45 -3.40 0.07 20.98
N SER A 46 -3.84 -1.13 20.58
CA SER A 46 -3.18 -2.39 20.92
C SER A 46 -1.94 -2.68 20.09
N ASN A 47 -1.78 -2.01 18.93
CA ASN A 47 -0.61 -2.17 18.06
C ASN A 47 0.22 -0.88 17.95
N ILE A 48 0.00 -0.04 16.94
CA ILE A 48 0.84 1.11 16.57
C ILE A 48 1.05 2.07 17.74
N ARG A 49 0.03 2.35 18.57
CA ARG A 49 0.18 3.33 19.66
C ARG A 49 1.30 2.94 20.63
N GLY A 50 1.28 1.70 21.11
CA GLY A 50 2.21 1.19 22.12
C GLY A 50 3.47 0.56 21.56
N ASN A 51 3.46 0.09 20.31
CA ASN A 51 4.53 -0.74 19.74
C ASN A 51 5.29 -0.04 18.60
N GLY A 52 6.45 -0.59 18.27
CA GLY A 52 7.23 -0.16 17.11
C GLY A 52 6.55 -0.58 15.80
N VAL A 53 6.69 0.27 14.77
CA VAL A 53 6.29 -0.07 13.40
C VAL A 53 7.54 -0.34 12.56
N HIS A 54 7.48 -1.41 11.79
CA HIS A 54 8.48 -1.82 10.82
C HIS A 54 7.93 -1.72 9.41
N TRP A 55 8.79 -1.39 8.44
CA TRP A 55 8.45 -1.29 7.03
C TRP A 55 9.32 -2.22 6.20
N TYR A 56 8.68 -2.97 5.32
CA TYR A 56 9.32 -3.91 4.41
C TYR A 56 9.00 -3.59 2.96
N GLN A 57 9.93 -3.90 2.07
CA GLN A 57 9.77 -3.85 0.61
C GLN A 57 9.95 -5.26 0.04
N GLN A 58 9.08 -5.68 -0.84
CA GLN A 58 9.17 -6.94 -1.55
C GLN A 58 9.08 -6.69 -3.05
N LEU A 59 10.17 -7.00 -3.76
CA LEU A 59 10.15 -7.06 -5.21
C LEU A 59 9.49 -8.37 -5.65
N SER A 60 8.88 -8.36 -6.83
CA SER A 60 8.25 -9.54 -7.41
C SER A 60 9.25 -10.72 -7.47
N GLY A 61 8.89 -11.84 -6.83
CA GLY A 61 9.71 -13.05 -6.79
C GLY A 61 10.87 -13.03 -5.77
N THR A 62 11.00 -12.00 -4.93
CA THR A 62 12.01 -11.93 -3.87
C THR A 62 11.40 -12.05 -2.48
N ALA A 63 12.25 -12.32 -1.48
CA ALA A 63 11.86 -12.20 -0.08
C ALA A 63 11.69 -10.72 0.31
N PRO A 64 10.84 -10.41 1.31
CA PRO A 64 10.74 -9.06 1.87
C PRO A 64 12.06 -8.59 2.48
N LYS A 65 12.45 -7.35 2.18
CA LYS A 65 13.61 -6.64 2.72
C LYS A 65 13.15 -5.58 3.70
N LEU A 66 13.76 -5.53 4.88
CA LEU A 66 13.50 -4.49 5.88
C LEU A 66 14.05 -3.13 5.40
N LEU A 67 13.18 -2.11 5.41
CA LEU A 67 13.54 -0.72 5.09
C LEU A 67 13.68 0.16 6.33
N ILE A 68 12.71 0.09 7.24
CA ILE A 68 12.67 0.88 8.47
C ILE A 68 12.24 -0.02 9.63
N TYR A 69 12.88 0.13 10.78
CA TYR A 69 12.52 -0.53 12.03
C TYR A 69 12.37 0.50 13.15
N ASN A 70 11.69 0.12 14.24
CA ASN A 70 11.48 1.00 15.40
C ASN A 70 10.98 2.40 15.01
N ASN A 71 10.00 2.46 14.08
CA ASN A 71 9.34 3.66 13.56
C ASN A 71 10.17 4.54 12.61
N ASN A 72 11.46 4.75 12.87
CA ASN A 72 12.29 5.70 12.09
C ASN A 72 13.75 5.27 11.92
N GLN A 73 14.15 4.10 12.42
CA GLN A 73 15.52 3.62 12.31
C GLN A 73 15.69 2.88 11.00
N ARG A 74 16.78 3.16 10.28
CA ARG A 74 17.04 2.59 8.96
C ARG A 74 18.24 1.64 9.05
N PRO A 75 18.14 0.38 8.56
CA PRO A 75 19.27 -0.54 8.52
C PRO A 75 20.40 -0.04 7.60
N SER A 76 21.62 -0.50 7.84
CA SER A 76 22.74 -0.25 6.93
C SER A 76 22.47 -0.81 5.53
N GLY A 77 22.81 -0.06 4.48
CA GLY A 77 22.59 -0.47 3.08
C GLY A 77 21.18 -0.20 2.55
N VAL A 78 20.29 0.42 3.35
CA VAL A 78 19.05 1.01 2.86
C VAL A 78 19.31 2.48 2.49
N PRO A 79 18.96 2.93 1.27
CA PRO A 79 19.15 4.31 0.84
C PRO A 79 18.50 5.35 1.76
N ASP A 80 19.09 6.54 1.83
CA ASP A 80 18.63 7.64 2.69
C ASP A 80 17.28 8.23 2.29
N ARG A 81 16.88 8.04 1.04
CA ARG A 81 15.58 8.42 0.49
C ARG A 81 14.37 7.76 1.16
N PHE A 82 14.57 6.64 1.88
CA PHE A 82 13.51 5.98 2.65
C PHE A 82 13.49 6.51 4.08
N SER A 83 12.36 7.04 4.55
CA SER A 83 12.20 7.50 5.93
C SER A 83 10.86 7.03 6.51
N GLY A 84 10.86 6.69 7.79
CA GLY A 84 9.64 6.30 8.52
C GLY A 84 9.28 7.30 9.60
N SER A 85 7.99 7.40 9.89
CA SER A 85 7.47 8.16 11.03
C SER A 85 6.25 7.51 11.64
N LYS A 86 5.97 7.84 12.90
CA LYS A 86 4.79 7.39 13.65
C LYS A 86 4.19 8.54 14.45
N SER A 87 2.87 8.64 14.44
CA SER A 87 2.11 9.57 15.27
C SER A 87 0.80 8.92 15.72
N GLY A 88 0.58 8.83 17.03
CA GLY A 88 -0.62 8.22 17.60
C GLY A 88 -0.79 6.76 17.15
N THR A 89 -1.90 6.47 16.47
CA THR A 89 -2.23 5.14 15.91
C THR A 89 -1.93 5.06 14.41
N SER A 90 -1.11 5.97 13.88
CA SER A 90 -0.76 6.04 12.47
C SER A 90 0.75 6.06 12.28
N ALA A 91 1.22 5.45 11.21
CA ALA A 91 2.59 5.45 10.77
C ALA A 91 2.65 5.74 9.26
N SER A 92 3.83 6.14 8.79
CA SER A 92 4.06 6.38 7.37
C SER A 92 5.49 6.03 6.97
N LEU A 93 5.62 5.60 5.72
CA LEU A 93 6.89 5.46 5.01
C LEU A 93 6.90 6.48 3.87
N THR A 94 7.90 7.35 3.87
CA THR A 94 8.14 8.31 2.81
C THR A 94 9.33 7.84 1.97
N ILE A 95 9.16 7.88 0.66
CA ILE A 95 10.20 7.59 -0.34
C ILE A 95 10.39 8.87 -1.14
N THR A 96 11.54 9.53 -0.99
CA THR A 96 11.89 10.72 -1.77
C THR A 96 12.62 10.33 -3.05
N GLY A 97 12.49 11.12 -4.11
CA GLY A 97 13.22 10.86 -5.35
C GLY A 97 12.90 9.49 -5.97
N LEU A 98 11.61 9.17 -6.11
CA LEU A 98 11.11 7.86 -6.53
C LEU A 98 11.79 7.34 -7.81
N ARG A 99 12.17 6.07 -7.82
CA ARG A 99 12.88 5.39 -8.91
C ARG A 99 12.11 4.18 -9.43
N SER A 100 12.50 3.67 -10.60
CA SER A 100 11.88 2.46 -11.18
C SER A 100 12.10 1.21 -10.33
N GLU A 101 13.25 1.14 -9.65
CA GLU A 101 13.56 0.08 -8.67
C GLU A 101 12.68 0.12 -7.40
N ASP A 102 11.93 1.20 -7.17
CA ASP A 102 11.05 1.35 -6.01
C ASP A 102 9.63 0.80 -6.29
N GLU A 103 9.34 0.36 -7.52
CA GLU A 103 8.11 -0.36 -7.87
C GLU A 103 8.11 -1.75 -7.21
N ALA A 104 7.35 -1.88 -6.13
CA ALA A 104 7.38 -3.05 -5.26
C ALA A 104 6.11 -3.14 -4.41
N HIS A 105 6.00 -4.25 -3.65
CA HIS A 105 5.07 -4.36 -2.54
C HIS A 105 5.66 -3.82 -1.24
N TYR A 106 4.87 -3.03 -0.51
CA TYR A 106 5.28 -2.43 0.76
C TYR A 106 4.36 -2.86 1.90
N TYR A 107 4.95 -3.27 3.01
CA TYR A 107 4.23 -3.80 4.18
C TYR A 107 4.62 -3.05 5.44
N CYS A 108 3.63 -2.66 6.23
CA CYS A 108 3.82 -2.26 7.61
C CYS A 108 3.54 -3.44 8.53
N GLU A 109 4.32 -3.51 9.60
CA GLU A 109 4.23 -4.54 10.62
C GLU A 109 4.33 -3.90 12.00
N ALA A 110 3.52 -4.38 12.93
CA ALA A 110 3.59 -4.01 14.33
C ALA A 110 3.15 -5.19 15.21
N TRP A 111 3.74 -5.30 16.40
CA TRP A 111 3.24 -6.20 17.44
C TRP A 111 1.83 -5.76 17.89
N ASP A 112 0.91 -6.71 18.02
CA ASP A 112 -0.40 -6.48 18.61
C ASP A 112 -0.47 -7.12 20.01
N ASN A 113 -0.66 -6.28 21.02
CA ASN A 113 -0.71 -6.71 22.42
C ASN A 113 -1.94 -7.57 22.75
N SER A 114 -3.05 -7.36 22.03
CA SER A 114 -4.28 -8.13 22.26
C SER A 114 -4.16 -9.55 21.70
N LEU A 115 -3.44 -9.71 20.60
CA LEU A 115 -3.21 -11.00 19.95
C LEU A 115 -1.94 -11.70 20.44
N SER A 116 -1.05 -10.95 21.12
CA SER A 116 0.30 -11.41 21.47
C SER A 116 1.07 -11.95 20.26
N ALA A 117 0.95 -11.25 19.13
CA ALA A 117 1.53 -11.65 17.85
C ALA A 117 1.85 -10.44 16.99
N HIS A 118 2.78 -10.63 16.03
CA HIS A 118 3.04 -9.64 14.99
C HIS A 118 1.86 -9.61 14.02
N THR A 119 1.30 -8.41 13.83
CA THR A 119 0.30 -8.15 12.80
C THR A 119 0.99 -7.56 11.59
N VAL A 120 0.94 -8.29 10.47
CA VAL A 120 1.31 -7.82 9.14
C VAL A 120 0.04 -7.85 8.31
N LEU A 121 -0.23 -6.77 7.58
CA LEU A 121 -1.27 -6.83 6.56
C LEU A 121 -0.73 -7.50 5.30
N GLN A 122 -1.49 -8.46 4.77
CA GLN A 122 -1.44 -8.83 3.36
C GLN A 122 -2.25 -7.80 2.55
N ALA A 123 -1.87 -6.52 2.60
CA ALA A 123 -2.33 -5.53 1.64
C ALA A 123 -1.28 -5.49 0.52
N GLN A 124 -1.69 -5.88 -0.69
CA GLN A 124 -0.88 -5.71 -1.88
C GLN A 124 -0.80 -4.20 -2.15
N VAL A 125 0.18 -3.52 -1.56
CA VAL A 125 0.44 -2.12 -1.89
C VAL A 125 1.31 -2.10 -3.13
N GLU A 126 0.91 -1.41 -4.17
CA GLU A 126 1.73 -1.24 -5.36
C GLU A 126 2.17 0.20 -5.45
N VAL A 127 3.48 0.43 -5.54
CA VAL A 127 4.01 1.74 -5.93
C VAL A 127 4.09 1.79 -7.45
N ARG A 128 3.05 2.29 -8.10
CA ARG A 128 3.04 2.48 -9.56
C ARG A 128 3.68 3.81 -9.90
N GLN A 129 4.62 3.83 -10.83
CA GLN A 129 5.07 5.09 -11.38
C GLN A 129 3.96 5.70 -12.24
N GLU A 130 3.70 7.00 -12.10
CA GLU A 130 3.00 7.70 -13.19
C GLU A 130 3.93 7.64 -14.41
N PRO A 131 3.46 7.19 -15.59
CA PRO A 131 4.20 7.40 -16.82
C PRO A 131 4.63 8.88 -16.87
N PRO A 132 5.85 9.21 -17.35
CA PRO A 132 6.17 10.61 -17.60
C PRO A 132 5.03 11.17 -18.44
N SER A 133 4.33 12.14 -17.84
CA SER A 133 3.15 12.80 -18.40
C SER A 133 3.30 12.84 -19.91
N SER A 134 2.29 12.30 -20.60
CA SER A 134 2.11 12.36 -22.03
C SER A 134 2.76 13.62 -22.58
N SER A 135 4.04 13.50 -22.98
CA SER A 135 4.76 14.65 -23.53
C SER A 135 3.97 14.92 -24.79
N ALA A 136 3.19 16.00 -24.76
CA ALA A 136 2.14 16.29 -25.71
C ALA A 136 2.63 15.80 -27.05
N ARG A 137 2.00 14.73 -27.57
CA ARG A 137 2.31 14.24 -28.90
C ARG A 137 2.04 15.45 -29.76
N ARG A 138 3.08 16.21 -30.07
CA ARG A 138 3.04 17.33 -30.99
C ARG A 138 2.85 16.59 -32.30
N VAL A 139 1.60 16.25 -32.58
CA VAL A 139 1.19 15.79 -33.90
C VAL A 139 1.58 16.97 -34.76
N SER A 140 2.71 16.81 -35.45
CA SER A 140 3.11 17.76 -36.46
C SER A 140 1.91 17.89 -37.41
N PRO A 141 1.45 19.11 -37.74
CA PRO A 141 0.36 19.30 -38.69
C PRO A 141 0.61 18.58 -40.03
N ARG A 142 1.88 18.21 -40.32
CA ARG A 142 2.27 17.42 -41.49
C ARG A 142 1.71 15.99 -41.51
N GLN A 143 1.25 15.42 -40.40
CA GLN A 143 0.66 14.07 -40.40
C GLN A 143 -0.85 14.02 -40.67
N LEU A 144 -1.55 15.17 -40.70
CA LEU A 144 -2.99 15.19 -41.02
C LEU A 144 -3.30 15.11 -42.53
N LEU A 145 -2.32 15.34 -43.41
CA LEU A 145 -2.53 15.34 -44.87
C LEU A 145 -2.37 13.97 -45.55
N LEU A 146 -1.98 12.91 -44.84
CA LEU A 146 -1.88 11.56 -45.43
C LEU A 146 -3.09 10.64 -45.16
N ARG A 147 -4.11 11.11 -44.43
CA ARG A 147 -5.31 10.29 -44.13
C ARG A 147 -6.55 10.61 -44.98
N SER A 148 -6.50 11.63 -45.83
CA SER A 148 -7.57 11.96 -46.78
C SER A 148 -7.13 11.66 -48.22
N GLY A 149 -6.76 10.42 -48.48
CA GLY A 149 -6.53 9.92 -49.84
C GLY A 149 -7.82 9.36 -50.42
N LEU A 150 -8.62 10.22 -51.05
CA LEU A 150 -9.66 9.85 -52.01
C LEU A 150 -9.11 8.79 -52.98
N TRP A 151 -9.70 7.59 -53.00
CA TRP A 151 -9.63 6.69 -54.15
C TRP A 151 -10.99 6.74 -54.83
N LEU A 152 -11.03 7.41 -55.99
CA LEU A 152 -12.13 7.35 -56.94
C LEU A 152 -12.33 5.89 -57.39
N LEU A 153 -13.57 5.39 -57.31
CA LEU A 153 -13.99 4.15 -57.97
C LEU A 153 -14.26 4.46 -59.44
N LEU A 154 -13.51 3.78 -60.32
CA LEU A 154 -13.87 3.55 -61.72
C LEU A 154 -14.90 2.40 -61.76
N LEU A 155 -16.13 2.71 -62.17
CA LEU A 155 -17.03 1.93 -63.05
C LEU A 155 -18.37 2.67 -63.17
#